data_AF-A0A4Y6KR26-F1
#
_entry.id   AF-A0A4Y6KR26-F1
#
_cell.length_a   1.000
_cell.length_b   1.000
_cell.length_c   1.000
_cell.angle_alpha   90.00
_cell.angle_beta   90.00
_cell.angle_gamma   90.00
#
_symmetry.space_group_name_H-M   'P 1'
#
loop_
_entity.id
_entity.type
_entity.pdbx_description
1 polymer ?
#
loop_
_entity_poly.entity_id
_entity_poly.type
_entity_poly.pdbx_seq_one_letter_code
_entity_poly.pdbx_strand_id
1 'polypeptide(L)'
;MNKLSTGIAVAAVLFVSQAACAAGNQATRAEQQRGRYIVQIAGCNDCHTPNYAMSGGKVAEAEWLTGDRLGWNGPWGTSYPSNLRNYFSRVSEADWLKTARQANYRPPMPSSVLHDMSTADLRAVWRFVRALGPAGEEAPAYLPPTQQPEGPVVRFPMPPG
;
A
#
# COMPACT_ATOMS: atom_id res chain seq x y z
N MET A 1 36.03 33.75 -39.63
CA MET A 1 34.99 32.78 -40.04
C MET A 1 34.87 31.70 -38.96
N ASN A 2 33.63 31.48 -38.49
CA ASN A 2 33.10 30.42 -37.62
C ASN A 2 33.78 30.07 -36.28
N LYS A 3 33.37 30.76 -35.20
CA LYS A 3 33.38 30.22 -33.82
C LYS A 3 31.97 29.99 -33.25
N LEU A 4 30.92 30.13 -34.07
CA LEU A 4 29.52 30.08 -33.62
C LEU A 4 28.96 28.65 -33.43
N SER A 5 29.64 27.63 -33.94
CA SER A 5 29.09 26.27 -34.03
C SER A 5 29.11 25.48 -32.72
N THR A 6 29.98 25.84 -31.77
CA THR A 6 30.20 25.06 -30.54
C THR A 6 29.23 25.43 -29.41
N GLY A 7 28.67 26.65 -29.41
CA GLY A 7 27.75 27.12 -28.36
C GLY A 7 26.33 26.54 -28.46
N ILE A 8 25.87 26.23 -29.67
CA ILE A 8 24.52 25.69 -29.92
C ILE A 8 24.41 24.22 -29.49
N ALA A 9 25.48 23.44 -29.65
CA ALA A 9 25.50 22.02 -29.29
C ALA A 9 25.41 21.80 -27.76
N VAL A 10 26.03 22.65 -26.95
CA VAL A 10 26.01 22.54 -25.48
C VAL A 10 24.65 22.93 -24.90
N ALA A 11 24.00 23.95 -25.46
CA ALA A 11 22.66 24.35 -25.03
C ALA A 11 21.60 23.27 -25.34
N ALA A 12 21.66 22.65 -26.52
CA ALA A 12 20.71 21.60 -26.90
C ALA A 12 20.80 20.36 -25.98
N VAL A 13 22.00 19.95 -25.56
CA VAL A 13 22.19 18.81 -24.66
C VAL A 13 21.64 19.11 -23.25
N LEU A 14 21.83 20.32 -22.73
CA LEU A 14 21.32 20.73 -21.41
C LEU A 14 19.79 20.85 -21.34
N PHE A 15 19.13 21.19 -22.45
CA PHE A 15 17.66 21.22 -22.52
C PHE A 15 17.04 19.82 -22.60
N VAL A 16 17.68 18.88 -23.31
CA VAL A 16 17.19 17.49 -23.45
C VAL A 16 17.22 16.74 -22.10
N SER A 17 18.26 16.93 -21.29
CA SER A 17 18.36 16.27 -19.97
C SER A 17 17.28 16.74 -18.98
N GLN A 18 16.95 18.03 -18.97
CA GLN A 18 15.93 18.56 -18.06
C GLN A 18 14.52 18.08 -18.41
N ALA A 19 14.18 18.01 -19.70
CA ALA A 19 12.88 17.52 -20.16
C ALA A 19 12.67 16.04 -19.80
N ALA A 20 13.72 15.20 -19.93
CA ALA A 20 13.66 13.79 -19.55
C ALA A 20 13.44 13.59 -18.04
N CYS A 21 14.14 14.35 -17.18
CA CYS A 21 13.96 14.30 -15.73
C CYS A 21 12.55 14.76 -15.31
N ALA A 22 12.02 15.82 -15.93
CA ALA A 22 10.67 16.32 -15.65
C ALA A 22 9.59 15.30 -16.05
N ALA A 23 9.73 14.65 -17.20
CA ALA A 23 8.82 13.60 -17.65
C ALA A 23 8.86 12.37 -16.72
N GLY A 24 10.05 11.96 -16.27
CA GLY A 24 10.21 10.87 -15.30
C GLY A 24 9.50 11.16 -13.98
N ASN A 25 9.71 12.35 -13.41
CA ASN A 25 9.02 12.76 -12.17
C ASN A 25 7.50 12.81 -12.32
N GLN A 26 7.00 13.22 -13.49
CA GLN A 26 5.57 13.26 -13.75
C GLN A 26 4.96 11.86 -13.80
N ALA A 27 5.62 10.91 -14.48
CA ALA A 27 5.18 9.51 -14.53
C ALA A 27 5.15 8.89 -13.12
N THR A 28 6.18 9.10 -12.31
CA THR A 28 6.23 8.61 -10.92
C THR A 28 5.10 9.20 -10.06
N ARG A 29 4.80 10.50 -10.19
CA ARG A 29 3.67 11.11 -9.49
C ARG A 29 2.34 10.51 -9.91
N ALA A 30 2.13 10.28 -11.20
CA ALA A 30 0.90 9.69 -11.72
C ALA A 30 0.67 8.26 -11.18
N GLU A 31 1.74 7.46 -11.08
CA GLU A 31 1.68 6.13 -10.50
C GLU A 31 1.37 6.16 -9.00
N GLN A 32 1.98 7.07 -8.24
CA GLN A 32 1.66 7.24 -6.82
C GLN A 32 0.21 7.70 -6.62
N GLN A 33 -0.29 8.61 -7.47
CA GLN A 33 -1.68 9.06 -7.42
C GLN A 33 -2.66 7.92 -7.76
N ARG A 34 -2.31 7.07 -8.73
CA ARG A 34 -3.07 5.85 -9.04
C ARG A 34 -3.07 4.91 -7.83
N GLY A 35 -1.93 4.71 -7.18
CA GLY A 35 -1.79 3.87 -5.98
C GLY A 35 -2.63 4.38 -4.82
N ARG A 36 -2.58 5.69 -4.57
CA ARG A 36 -3.40 6.40 -3.59
C ARG A 36 -4.89 6.15 -3.83
N TYR A 37 -5.33 6.33 -5.08
CA TYR A 37 -6.71 6.08 -5.47
C TYR A 37 -7.12 4.63 -5.20
N ILE A 38 -6.31 3.65 -5.62
CA ILE A 38 -6.58 2.22 -5.42
C ILE A 38 -6.66 1.89 -3.93
N VAL A 39 -5.72 2.36 -3.11
CA VAL A 39 -5.72 2.15 -1.65
C VAL A 39 -7.04 2.60 -1.00
N GLN A 40 -7.63 3.69 -1.49
CA GLN A 40 -8.90 4.21 -1.00
C GLN A 40 -10.08 3.36 -1.48
N ILE A 41 -10.17 3.08 -2.79
CA ILE A 41 -11.36 2.45 -3.36
C ILE A 41 -11.39 0.92 -3.23
N ALA A 42 -10.23 0.28 -3.06
CA ALA A 42 -10.12 -1.15 -2.84
C ALA A 42 -10.22 -1.52 -1.34
N GLY A 43 -10.52 -0.55 -0.47
CA GLY A 43 -10.78 -0.77 0.96
C GLY A 43 -9.54 -1.10 1.80
N CYS A 44 -8.32 -0.81 1.31
CA CYS A 44 -7.11 -1.10 2.08
C CYS A 44 -7.09 -0.34 3.42
N ASN A 45 -7.48 0.94 3.38
CA ASN A 45 -7.54 1.78 4.56
C ASN A 45 -8.58 1.30 5.60
N ASP A 46 -9.67 0.67 5.17
CA ASP A 46 -10.77 0.30 6.08
C ASP A 46 -10.32 -0.65 7.19
N CYS A 47 -9.30 -1.47 6.89
CA CYS A 47 -8.67 -2.36 7.87
C CYS A 47 -7.27 -1.88 8.27
N HIS A 48 -6.44 -1.39 7.33
CA HIS A 48 -5.03 -1.11 7.59
C HIS A 48 -4.75 0.32 8.10
N THR A 49 -5.78 1.15 8.32
CA THR A 49 -5.64 2.49 8.89
C THR A 49 -6.52 2.62 10.14
N PRO A 50 -5.94 2.95 11.30
CA PRO A 50 -6.72 3.10 12.53
C PRO A 50 -7.87 4.07 12.34
N ASN A 51 -9.06 3.70 12.82
CA ASN A 51 -10.25 4.55 12.84
C ASN A 51 -10.76 5.01 11.44
N TYR A 52 -10.27 4.45 10.33
CA TYR A 52 -10.65 4.92 9.00
C TYR A 52 -12.12 4.65 8.67
N ALA A 53 -12.59 3.41 8.87
CA ALA A 53 -13.99 3.06 8.62
C ALA A 53 -14.96 3.85 9.55
N MET A 54 -14.61 3.95 10.84
CA MET A 54 -15.44 4.62 11.85
C MET A 54 -15.52 6.14 11.67
N SER A 55 -14.48 6.75 11.07
CA SER A 55 -14.46 8.18 10.75
C SER A 55 -15.08 8.51 9.38
N GLY A 56 -15.53 7.50 8.62
CA GLY A 56 -16.00 7.68 7.25
C GLY A 56 -14.88 8.14 6.31
N GLY A 57 -13.66 7.63 6.51
CA GLY A 57 -12.47 7.96 5.74
C GLY A 57 -11.81 9.30 6.09
N LYS A 58 -12.23 9.96 7.18
CA LYS A 58 -11.70 11.25 7.62
C LYS A 58 -10.47 11.09 8.52
N VAL A 59 -9.46 10.40 8.02
CA VAL A 59 -8.13 10.27 8.63
C VAL A 59 -7.10 10.97 7.74
N ALA A 60 -6.15 11.68 8.32
CA ALA A 60 -5.12 12.36 7.53
C ALA A 60 -4.27 11.33 6.77
N GLU A 61 -3.91 11.63 5.52
CA GLU A 61 -3.15 10.72 4.66
C GLU A 61 -1.79 10.32 5.25
N ALA A 62 -1.18 11.20 6.04
CA ALA A 62 0.06 10.93 6.77
C ALA A 62 -0.07 9.79 7.79
N GLU A 63 -1.29 9.43 8.19
CA GLU A 63 -1.60 8.38 9.18
C GLU A 63 -2.12 7.09 8.51
N TRP A 64 -2.29 7.08 7.18
CA TRP A 64 -2.83 5.91 6.50
C TRP A 64 -1.86 4.71 6.56
N LEU A 65 -2.42 3.50 6.56
CA LEU A 65 -1.76 2.21 6.34
C LEU A 65 -0.74 1.79 7.42
N THR A 66 -0.88 2.34 8.63
CA THR A 66 -0.04 2.00 9.79
C THR A 66 -0.46 0.72 10.52
N GLY A 67 -1.41 -0.04 9.98
CA GLY A 67 -1.99 -1.22 10.62
C GLY A 67 -3.00 -0.86 11.71
N ASP A 68 -3.59 -1.86 12.37
CA ASP A 68 -4.53 -1.65 13.47
C ASP A 68 -4.36 -2.73 14.55
N ARG A 69 -4.75 -2.38 15.78
CA ARG A 69 -4.83 -3.27 16.94
C ARG A 69 -6.22 -3.84 17.15
N LEU A 70 -7.24 -3.32 16.47
CA LEU A 70 -8.57 -3.93 16.42
C LEU A 70 -8.50 -5.31 15.74
N GLY A 71 -8.79 -6.36 16.48
CA GLY A 71 -8.75 -7.72 15.94
C GLY A 71 -10.03 -8.11 15.21
N TRP A 72 -9.91 -9.08 14.29
CA TRP A 72 -11.04 -9.66 13.57
C TRP A 72 -11.11 -11.15 13.90
N ASN A 73 -12.12 -11.50 14.70
CA ASN A 73 -12.25 -12.82 15.31
C ASN A 73 -13.38 -13.61 14.66
N GLY A 74 -13.09 -14.87 14.31
CA GLY A 74 -14.05 -15.81 13.76
C GLY A 74 -13.57 -17.26 13.88
N PRO A 75 -14.20 -18.23 13.19
CA PRO A 75 -13.79 -19.64 13.21
C PRO A 75 -12.31 -19.90 12.88
N TRP A 76 -11.68 -18.99 12.13
CA TRP A 76 -10.27 -19.05 11.75
C TRP A 76 -9.29 -18.52 12.82
N GLY A 77 -9.79 -18.04 13.96
CA GLY A 77 -9.00 -17.36 14.99
C GLY A 77 -9.11 -15.83 14.91
N THR A 78 -8.10 -15.12 15.40
CA THR A 78 -8.07 -13.65 15.39
C THR A 78 -6.94 -13.15 14.49
N SER A 79 -7.30 -12.40 13.46
CA SER A 79 -6.36 -11.70 12.57
C SER A 79 -6.30 -10.21 12.93
N TYR A 80 -5.15 -9.59 12.69
CA TYR A 80 -4.94 -8.15 12.88
C TYR A 80 -4.44 -7.54 11.56
N PRO A 81 -4.92 -6.35 11.17
CA PRO A 81 -4.47 -5.67 9.96
C PRO A 81 -2.99 -5.28 10.07
N SER A 82 -2.14 -5.87 9.24
CA SER A 82 -0.70 -5.61 9.25
C SER A 82 -0.36 -4.14 8.96
N ASN A 83 0.75 -3.65 9.50
CA ASN A 83 1.26 -2.33 9.11
C ASN A 83 1.88 -2.39 7.70
N LEU A 84 1.19 -1.84 6.71
CA LEU A 84 1.64 -1.92 5.30
C LEU A 84 2.80 -0.97 5.02
N ARG A 85 2.92 0.14 5.75
CA ARG A 85 4.09 1.04 5.65
C ARG A 85 5.36 0.31 6.04
N ASN A 86 5.34 -0.39 7.17
CA ASN A 86 6.48 -1.16 7.64
C ASN A 86 6.73 -2.40 6.76
N TYR A 87 5.68 -3.12 6.33
CA TYR A 87 5.80 -4.24 5.41
C TYR A 87 6.49 -3.84 4.09
N PHE A 88 5.98 -2.83 3.38
CA PHE A 88 6.56 -2.42 2.10
C PHE A 88 7.92 -1.74 2.23
N SER A 89 8.28 -1.18 3.39
CA SER A 89 9.65 -0.70 3.61
C SER A 89 10.70 -1.81 3.45
N ARG A 90 10.33 -3.07 3.77
CA ARG A 90 11.21 -4.24 3.76
C ARG A 90 11.11 -5.11 2.51
N VAL A 91 10.01 -5.01 1.76
CA VAL A 91 9.72 -5.88 0.61
C VAL A 91 9.98 -5.15 -0.71
N SER A 92 10.71 -5.81 -1.61
CA SER A 92 10.97 -5.29 -2.96
C SER A 92 9.67 -5.26 -3.80
N GLU A 93 9.60 -4.39 -4.82
CA GLU A 93 8.44 -4.37 -5.72
C GLU A 93 8.23 -5.75 -6.38
N ALA A 94 9.31 -6.43 -6.78
CA ALA A 94 9.23 -7.74 -7.43
C ALA A 94 8.70 -8.83 -6.49
N ASP A 95 9.11 -8.84 -5.23
CA ASP A 95 8.62 -9.81 -4.26
C ASP A 95 7.18 -9.51 -3.85
N TRP A 96 6.82 -8.23 -3.75
CA TRP A 96 5.42 -7.83 -3.56
C TRP A 96 4.52 -8.38 -4.67
N LEU A 97 4.93 -8.24 -5.95
CA LEU A 97 4.13 -8.77 -7.05
C LEU A 97 3.91 -10.29 -6.94
N LYS A 98 4.93 -11.05 -6.50
CA LYS A 98 4.77 -12.48 -6.25
C LYS A 98 3.82 -12.74 -5.08
N THR A 99 4.01 -12.04 -3.96
CA THR A 99 3.16 -12.17 -2.78
C THR A 99 1.70 -11.85 -3.09
N ALA A 100 1.41 -10.76 -3.80
CA ALA A 100 0.06 -10.37 -4.18
C ALA A 100 -0.63 -11.43 -5.06
N ARG A 101 0.09 -12.02 -6.02
CA ARG A 101 -0.44 -13.08 -6.89
C ARG A 101 -0.67 -14.40 -6.16
N GLN A 102 0.07 -14.64 -5.09
CA GLN A 102 -0.04 -15.83 -4.26
C GLN A 102 -0.81 -15.58 -2.95
N ALA A 103 -1.49 -14.43 -2.84
CA ALA A 103 -2.16 -14.03 -1.62
C ALA A 103 -3.16 -15.10 -1.16
N ASN A 104 -3.01 -15.54 0.08
CA ASN A 104 -3.92 -16.46 0.74
C ASN A 104 -3.99 -16.08 2.23
N TYR A 105 -4.45 -14.85 2.47
CA TYR A 105 -4.54 -14.28 3.80
C TYR A 105 -5.79 -14.79 4.52
N ARG A 106 -5.70 -14.80 5.85
CA ARG A 106 -6.84 -15.14 6.71
C ARG A 106 -7.94 -14.07 6.58
N PRO A 107 -9.21 -14.44 6.72
CA PRO A 107 -10.28 -13.46 6.76
C PRO A 107 -10.07 -12.39 7.85
N PRO A 108 -10.60 -11.17 7.67
CA PRO A 108 -11.42 -10.73 6.53
C PRO A 108 -10.60 -10.20 5.34
N MET A 109 -9.26 -10.34 5.33
CA MET A 109 -8.42 -9.78 4.26
C MET A 109 -8.82 -10.35 2.89
N PRO A 110 -9.27 -9.51 1.92
CA PRO A 110 -9.79 -9.98 0.65
C PRO A 110 -8.64 -10.33 -0.32
N SER A 111 -8.14 -11.56 -0.25
CA SER A 111 -7.03 -12.00 -1.11
C SER A 111 -7.33 -11.90 -2.61
N SER A 112 -8.59 -12.10 -3.01
CA SER A 112 -9.03 -11.98 -4.41
C SER A 112 -8.81 -10.58 -4.99
N VAL A 113 -8.98 -9.53 -4.18
CA VAL A 113 -8.73 -8.14 -4.61
C VAL A 113 -7.28 -7.98 -5.10
N LEU A 114 -6.32 -8.65 -4.47
CA LEU A 114 -4.92 -8.61 -4.91
C LEU A 114 -4.68 -9.47 -6.16
N HIS A 115 -5.38 -10.59 -6.30
CA HIS A 115 -5.32 -11.44 -7.50
C HIS A 115 -5.84 -10.69 -8.73
N ASP A 116 -6.95 -9.96 -8.58
CA ASP A 116 -7.66 -9.29 -9.67
C ASP A 116 -6.99 -7.99 -10.13
N MET A 117 -6.22 -7.32 -9.24
CA MET A 117 -5.49 -6.11 -9.59
C MET A 117 -4.53 -6.34 -10.77
N SER A 118 -4.48 -5.43 -11.74
CA SER A 118 -3.47 -5.49 -12.79
C SER A 118 -2.06 -5.35 -12.20
N THR A 119 -1.03 -5.80 -12.93
CA THR A 119 0.36 -5.62 -12.47
C THR A 119 0.71 -4.13 -12.31
N ALA A 120 0.14 -3.26 -13.13
CA ALA A 120 0.32 -1.81 -13.00
C ALA A 120 -0.30 -1.28 -11.70
N ASP A 121 -1.45 -1.81 -11.29
CA ASP A 121 -2.13 -1.42 -10.05
C ASP A 121 -1.36 -1.85 -8.82
N LEU A 122 -0.87 -3.09 -8.80
CA LEU A 122 -0.04 -3.59 -7.71
C LEU A 122 1.24 -2.77 -7.53
N ARG A 123 1.88 -2.37 -8.64
CA ARG A 123 3.06 -1.47 -8.60
C ARG A 123 2.69 -0.10 -8.08
N ALA A 124 1.59 0.48 -8.56
CA ALA A 124 1.11 1.79 -8.12
C ALA A 124 0.87 1.81 -6.60
N VAL A 125 0.22 0.78 -6.06
CA VAL A 125 0.02 0.60 -4.61
C VAL A 125 1.37 0.56 -3.89
N TRP A 126 2.30 -0.31 -4.31
CA TRP A 126 3.63 -0.40 -3.68
C TRP A 126 4.36 0.95 -3.68
N ARG A 127 4.40 1.64 -4.83
CA ARG A 127 5.08 2.94 -4.97
C ARG A 127 4.46 4.03 -4.11
N PHE A 128 3.13 4.09 -4.06
CA PHE A 128 2.43 5.05 -3.20
C PHE A 128 2.78 4.82 -1.72
N VAL A 129 2.66 3.59 -1.22
CA VAL A 129 2.93 3.32 0.20
C VAL A 129 4.41 3.49 0.55
N ARG A 130 5.33 3.14 -0.36
CA ARG A 130 6.76 3.45 -0.22
C ARG A 130 7.03 4.95 -0.13
N ALA A 131 6.30 5.77 -0.89
CA ALA A 131 6.42 7.22 -0.87
C ALA A 131 5.91 7.83 0.44
N LEU A 132 4.93 7.20 1.10
CA LEU A 132 4.56 7.57 2.47
C LEU A 132 5.73 7.32 3.45
N GLY A 133 6.55 6.30 3.23
CA GLY A 133 7.66 5.91 4.13
C GLY A 133 7.18 5.09 5.33
N PRO A 134 8.06 4.57 6.20
CA PRO A 134 7.66 3.80 7.39
C PRO A 134 7.03 4.70 8.47
N ALA A 135 6.03 4.18 9.20
CA ALA A 135 5.44 4.83 10.37
C ALA A 135 4.59 3.85 11.18
N GLY A 136 4.36 4.15 12.46
CA GLY A 136 3.56 3.33 13.36
C GLY A 136 4.26 2.06 13.84
N GLU A 137 3.58 1.32 14.72
CA GLU A 137 4.06 0.07 15.29
C GLU A 137 3.65 -1.14 14.43
N GLU A 138 4.28 -2.29 14.67
CA GLU A 138 3.81 -3.54 14.08
C GLU A 138 2.47 -3.95 14.70
N ALA A 139 1.60 -4.54 13.88
CA ALA A 139 0.32 -5.07 14.34
C ALA A 139 0.54 -6.28 15.27
N PRO A 140 -0.41 -6.56 16.19
CA PRO A 140 -0.34 -7.77 17.01
C PRO A 140 -0.25 -9.05 16.16
N ALA A 141 0.38 -10.07 16.71
CA ALA A 141 0.47 -11.37 16.06
C ALA A 141 -0.91 -12.04 15.96
N TYR A 142 -1.07 -12.87 14.93
CA TYR A 142 -2.24 -13.75 14.79
C TYR A 142 -2.42 -14.66 16.00
N LEU A 143 -3.67 -14.87 16.41
CA LEU A 143 -4.04 -15.81 17.46
C LEU A 143 -4.86 -16.97 16.86
N PRO A 144 -4.50 -18.24 17.13
CA PRO A 144 -5.30 -19.38 16.71
C PRO A 144 -6.68 -19.42 17.38
N PRO A 145 -7.64 -20.19 16.86
CA PRO A 145 -8.99 -20.33 17.45
C PRO A 145 -9.00 -20.71 18.94
N THR A 146 -7.93 -21.34 19.42
CA THR A 146 -7.77 -21.78 20.81
C THR A 146 -7.29 -20.67 21.76
N GLN A 147 -6.95 -19.48 21.26
CA GLN A 147 -6.50 -18.35 22.07
C GLN A 147 -7.49 -17.19 22.01
N GLN A 148 -7.77 -16.63 23.19
CA GLN A 148 -8.62 -15.44 23.32
C GLN A 148 -7.80 -14.18 23.09
N PRO A 149 -8.29 -13.21 22.29
CA PRO A 149 -7.67 -11.91 22.15
C PRO A 149 -7.85 -11.07 23.43
N GLU A 150 -6.80 -10.34 23.83
CA GLU A 150 -6.85 -9.44 25.00
C GLU A 150 -7.53 -8.10 24.67
N GLY A 151 -7.47 -7.67 23.40
CA GLY A 151 -7.97 -6.38 22.94
C GLY A 151 -9.39 -6.41 22.35
N PRO A 152 -9.92 -5.26 21.91
CA PRO A 152 -11.19 -5.20 21.23
C PRO A 152 -11.15 -5.98 19.92
N VAL A 153 -12.25 -6.66 19.60
CA VAL A 153 -12.39 -7.39 18.33
C VAL A 153 -13.76 -7.20 17.70
N VAL A 154 -13.78 -7.14 16.37
CA VAL A 154 -14.99 -7.41 15.58
C VAL A 154 -15.20 -8.92 15.54
N ARG A 155 -16.40 -9.38 15.90
CA ARG A 155 -16.74 -10.80 15.91
C ARG A 155 -17.57 -11.18 14.69
N PHE A 156 -17.07 -12.15 13.93
CA PHE A 156 -17.85 -12.87 12.94
C PHE A 156 -18.49 -14.10 13.59
N PRO A 157 -19.82 -14.25 13.52
CA PRO A 157 -20.48 -15.42 14.06
C PRO A 157 -20.03 -16.68 13.32
N MET A 158 -20.09 -17.82 14.01
CA MET A 158 -19.96 -19.11 13.35
C MET A 158 -21.05 -19.24 12.28
N PRO A 159 -20.75 -19.79 11.09
CA PRO A 159 -21.79 -20.18 10.15
C PRO A 159 -22.81 -21.09 10.87
N PRO A 160 -24.10 -21.05 10.48
CA PRO A 160 -25.04 -22.07 10.91
C PRO A 160 -24.45 -23.45 10.54
N GLY A 161 -24.44 -24.37 11.50
CA GLY A 161 -24.00 -25.74 11.30
C GLY A 161 -24.98 -26.57 10.49
#